data_AF-A0AAV8VC72-F1
#
_entry.id   AF-A0AAV8VC72-F1
#
_cell.length_a   1.000
_cell.length_b   1.000
_cell.length_c   1.000
_cell.angle_alpha   90.00
_cell.angle_beta   90.00
_cell.angle_gamma   90.00
#
_symmetry.space_group_name_H-M   'P 1'
#
loop_
_entity.id
_entity.type
_entity.pdbx_description
1 polymer ?
#
loop_
_entity_poly.entity_id
_entity_poly.type
_entity_poly.pdbx_seq_one_letter_code
_entity_poly.pdbx_strand_id
1 'polypeptide(L)'
;MENSPPDTQKFTWAKNVRPPLIMSRALLNARFCRLQNLYHPILPTKMNNKLMFVLCRTCGEKMNQGKCPHHTEEERALTGTWVIDEVKKALEMGYRMLKVHEVWSYEIDQFDKATKKGGLFTAMMNRFVAVKQQASGWPQHCRTDEEKNRYIEEFLEREDVKLEFAEIVENPGLRSLAKLILNSFWGKLGQRENQPKTAIVRTPAEFFNMLSNPAICVTAALPVNEDVLIVNYEHRDETYDPLTTVNVTIAAYVTTQARLKLYSYLEKLGDRVLYYDTDSVIYVSREGEWDVSTGSCLGEMADELEGYGAGSHIKEFVSGGPKNYAYKFFAAKDNEEKVTCKVKGISLNYAASQLVNFDTIKEMILSPTEPVYITSKNIRRTKEHEVVTREKRRSINLSRRKDAS
;
A
#
# COMPACT_ATOMS: atom_id res chain seq x y z
N MET A 1 -13.88 -31.54 48.57
CA MET A 1 -13.35 -31.84 47.22
C MET A 1 -13.67 -30.64 46.37
N GLU A 2 -12.72 -29.71 46.33
CA GLU A 2 -12.91 -28.34 45.87
C GLU A 2 -12.18 -28.19 44.53
N ASN A 3 -12.93 -27.97 43.46
CA ASN A 3 -12.40 -27.87 42.10
C ASN A 3 -11.73 -26.51 41.89
N SER A 4 -10.43 -26.53 41.62
CA SER A 4 -9.63 -25.37 41.26
C SER A 4 -9.88 -24.95 39.80
N PRO A 5 -9.88 -23.65 39.45
CA PRO A 5 -10.03 -23.18 38.07
C PRO A 5 -8.72 -23.36 37.26
N PRO A 6 -8.80 -23.47 35.92
CA PRO A 6 -7.66 -23.76 35.06
C PRO A 6 -6.68 -22.58 34.97
N ASP A 7 -5.40 -22.93 34.86
CA ASP A 7 -4.22 -22.07 34.91
C ASP A 7 -4.32 -20.78 34.09
N THR A 8 -4.19 -19.66 34.79
CA THR A 8 -3.84 -18.38 34.19
C THR A 8 -2.36 -18.45 33.77
N GLN A 9 -2.12 -18.44 32.45
CA GLN A 9 -0.78 -18.40 31.87
C GLN A 9 -0.07 -17.12 32.33
N LYS A 10 0.82 -17.24 33.33
CA LYS A 10 1.64 -16.14 33.84
C LYS A 10 2.71 -15.77 32.81
N PHE A 11 2.52 -14.65 32.12
CA PHE A 11 3.57 -14.05 31.29
C PHE A 11 4.62 -13.37 32.17
N THR A 12 5.82 -13.96 32.24
CA THR A 12 6.97 -13.38 32.94
C THR A 12 7.74 -12.46 31.99
N TRP A 13 7.82 -11.18 32.35
CA TRP A 13 8.57 -10.17 31.60
C TRP A 13 10.01 -10.07 32.11
N ALA A 14 10.99 -10.32 31.25
CA ALA A 14 12.37 -9.93 31.50
C ALA A 14 12.57 -8.47 31.04
N LYS A 15 12.63 -7.53 31.99
CA LYS A 15 13.14 -6.17 31.74
C LYS A 15 14.65 -6.27 31.50
N ASN A 16 15.14 -5.63 30.43
CA ASN A 16 16.56 -5.48 30.05
C ASN A 16 17.22 -6.66 29.32
N VAL A 17 16.62 -7.15 28.24
CA VAL A 17 17.30 -8.02 27.29
C VAL A 17 17.56 -7.21 26.01
N ARG A 18 18.84 -6.95 25.67
CA ARG A 18 19.19 -6.68 24.26
C ARG A 18 18.62 -7.88 23.49
N PRO A 19 17.68 -7.72 22.55
CA PRO A 19 17.13 -8.87 21.87
C PRO A 19 18.32 -9.64 21.30
N PRO A 20 18.47 -10.94 21.59
CA PRO A 20 19.45 -11.71 20.85
C PRO A 20 19.14 -11.46 19.38
N LEU A 21 20.15 -11.13 18.58
CA LEU A 21 20.13 -11.00 17.11
C LEU A 21 19.56 -12.26 16.40
N ILE A 22 19.11 -13.25 17.18
CA ILE A 22 18.57 -14.56 16.86
C ILE A 22 17.02 -14.54 16.79
N MET A 23 16.36 -13.41 17.07
CA MET A 23 14.91 -13.31 16.84
C MET A 23 14.64 -13.23 15.33
N SER A 24 14.50 -14.39 14.69
CA SER A 24 14.28 -14.48 13.26
C SER A 24 12.87 -14.05 12.85
N ARG A 25 11.90 -14.02 13.79
CA ARG A 25 10.46 -13.98 13.51
C ARG A 25 9.67 -13.22 14.59
N ALA A 26 9.44 -11.91 14.40
CA ALA A 26 8.72 -11.11 15.38
C ALA A 26 8.10 -9.81 14.81
N LEU A 27 7.13 -9.26 15.54
CA LEU A 27 6.83 -7.83 15.53
C LEU A 27 7.59 -7.18 16.67
N LEU A 28 8.19 -6.02 16.40
CA LEU A 28 9.04 -5.30 17.35
C LEU A 28 8.51 -3.89 17.56
N ASN A 29 8.09 -3.58 18.79
CA ASN A 29 7.86 -2.20 19.23
C ASN A 29 9.17 -1.66 19.81
N ALA A 30 9.78 -0.70 19.13
CA ALA A 30 11.11 -0.21 19.48
C ALA A 30 11.32 1.24 19.09
N ARG A 31 12.47 1.77 19.50
CA ARG A 31 12.98 3.09 19.15
C ARG A 31 14.27 2.94 18.36
N PHE A 32 14.31 3.49 17.15
CA PHE A 32 15.49 3.49 16.28
C PHE A 32 15.91 4.90 15.94
N CYS A 33 17.22 5.10 15.79
CA CYS A 33 17.78 6.34 15.28
C CYS A 33 18.76 6.04 14.17
N ARG A 34 18.79 6.91 13.16
CA ARG A 34 19.88 6.96 12.20
C ARG A 34 20.42 8.38 12.17
N LEU A 35 21.71 8.54 12.45
CA LEU A 35 22.40 9.84 12.43
C LEU A 35 22.93 10.21 11.05
N GLN A 36 23.30 9.24 10.23
CA GLN A 36 23.73 9.48 8.85
C GLN A 36 22.55 9.63 7.91
N ASN A 37 22.71 10.42 6.85
CA ASN A 37 21.71 10.51 5.81
C ASN A 37 21.66 9.21 5.02
N LEU A 38 20.46 8.85 4.57
CA LEU A 38 20.18 7.71 3.70
C LEU A 38 19.21 8.20 2.65
N TYR A 39 19.49 7.91 1.39
CA TYR A 39 18.69 8.45 0.29
C TYR A 39 17.24 7.91 0.34
N HIS A 40 17.08 6.60 0.56
CA HIS A 40 15.79 5.94 0.73
C HIS A 40 15.60 5.46 2.18
N PRO A 41 14.80 6.17 3.02
CA PRO A 41 14.49 5.72 4.37
C PRO A 41 13.69 4.42 4.37
N ILE A 42 13.92 3.55 5.36
CA ILE A 42 13.33 2.19 5.39
C ILE A 42 12.13 2.14 6.30
N LEU A 43 12.25 2.66 7.53
CA LEU A 43 11.23 2.45 8.55
C LEU A 43 10.00 3.33 8.30
N PRO A 44 8.83 2.72 7.99
CA PRO A 44 7.60 3.46 7.82
C PRO A 44 7.12 3.96 9.18
N THR A 45 6.70 5.22 9.26
CA THR A 45 6.11 5.79 10.47
C THR A 45 4.84 6.56 10.12
N LYS A 46 3.78 6.35 10.89
CA LYS A 46 2.54 7.11 10.72
C LYS A 46 2.69 8.46 11.42
N MET A 47 2.72 9.54 10.66
CA MET A 47 2.80 10.93 11.16
C MET A 47 1.80 11.79 10.41
N ASN A 48 1.13 12.73 11.10
CA ASN A 48 0.17 13.65 10.47
C ASN A 48 -0.91 12.93 9.62
N ASN A 49 -1.43 11.80 10.13
CA ASN A 49 -2.38 10.91 9.46
C ASN A 49 -1.92 10.33 8.11
N LYS A 50 -0.61 10.35 7.84
CA LYS A 50 -0.01 9.77 6.64
C LYS A 50 1.08 8.77 7.00
N LEU A 51 1.26 7.76 6.16
CA LEU A 51 2.44 6.89 6.23
C LEU A 51 3.62 7.64 5.59
N MET A 52 4.68 7.84 6.36
CA MET A 52 5.85 8.62 5.96
C MET A 52 7.12 7.78 6.15
N PHE A 53 8.10 7.99 5.27
CA PHE A 53 9.43 7.42 5.36
C PHE A 53 10.39 8.57 5.66
N VAL A 54 10.82 8.69 6.92
CA VAL A 54 11.62 9.83 7.39
C VAL A 54 12.82 9.34 8.18
N LEU A 55 13.89 10.14 8.21
CA LEU A 55 15.07 9.86 9.04
C LEU A 55 15.09 10.66 10.35
N CYS A 56 14.22 11.66 10.46
CA CYS A 56 14.11 12.52 11.63
C CYS A 56 12.64 12.69 11.99
N ARG A 57 12.28 12.25 13.19
CA ARG A 57 10.94 12.42 13.76
C ARG A 57 10.48 13.87 13.72
N THR A 58 11.29 14.77 14.25
CA THR A 58 10.94 16.21 14.36
C THR A 58 10.71 16.86 12.99
N CYS A 59 11.53 16.53 11.98
CA CYS A 59 11.33 17.02 10.62
C CYS A 59 10.05 16.45 9.97
N GLY A 60 9.76 15.17 10.22
CA GLY A 60 8.52 14.53 9.73
C GLY A 60 7.26 15.13 10.34
N GLU A 61 7.27 15.40 11.65
CA GLU A 61 6.18 16.05 12.38
C GLU A 61 5.96 17.49 11.90
N LYS A 62 7.04 18.29 11.78
CA LYS A 62 6.99 19.68 11.33
C LYS A 62 6.84 19.87 9.81
N MET A 63 6.88 18.78 9.04
CA MET A 63 6.89 18.78 7.57
C MET A 63 8.00 19.69 6.98
N ASN A 64 9.21 19.58 7.54
CA ASN A 64 10.36 20.33 7.03
C ASN A 64 10.73 19.86 5.61
N GLN A 65 10.79 20.77 4.64
CA GLN A 65 11.21 20.50 3.27
C GLN A 65 12.69 20.82 3.01
N GLY A 66 13.34 21.54 3.92
CA GLY A 66 14.74 21.92 3.82
C GLY A 66 15.70 20.87 4.39
N LYS A 67 16.98 21.23 4.48
CA LYS A 67 17.99 20.40 5.15
C LYS A 67 17.61 20.22 6.62
N CYS A 68 17.81 19.01 7.14
CA CYS A 68 17.55 18.71 8.54
C CYS A 68 18.62 19.38 9.44
N PRO A 69 18.25 20.26 10.38
CA PRO A 69 19.21 20.89 11.31
C PRO A 69 19.49 20.01 12.55
N HIS A 70 18.73 18.94 12.74
CA HIS A 70 18.82 18.10 13.94
C HIS A 70 19.97 17.09 13.81
N HIS A 71 20.82 17.07 14.83
CA HIS A 71 21.96 16.15 14.93
C HIS A 71 21.89 15.21 16.14
N THR A 72 20.89 15.39 17.01
CA THR A 72 20.72 14.59 18.22
C THR A 72 19.91 13.32 17.95
N GLU A 73 20.16 12.27 18.73
CA GLU A 73 19.37 11.03 18.63
C GLU A 73 17.93 11.23 19.10
N GLU A 74 17.70 12.11 20.08
CA GLU A 74 16.39 12.32 20.70
C GLU A 74 15.38 12.94 19.73
N GLU A 75 15.82 13.92 18.94
CA GLU A 75 15.00 14.62 17.95
C GLU A 75 14.77 13.79 16.69
N ARG A 76 15.72 12.89 16.36
CA ARG A 76 15.66 12.08 15.14
C ARG A 76 14.98 10.73 15.34
N ALA A 77 15.10 10.14 16.53
CA ALA A 77 14.67 8.78 16.78
C ALA A 77 13.17 8.59 16.50
N LEU A 78 12.87 7.50 15.80
CA LEU A 78 11.53 7.03 15.49
C LEU A 78 11.14 5.97 16.49
N THR A 79 9.90 6.04 16.98
CA THR A 79 9.30 5.00 17.81
C THR A 79 8.11 4.44 17.06
N GLY A 80 7.99 3.12 17.02
CA GLY A 80 6.93 2.44 16.28
C GLY A 80 7.03 0.93 16.40
N THR A 81 6.09 0.27 15.74
CA THR A 81 6.01 -1.19 15.65
C THR A 81 6.31 -1.61 14.22
N TRP A 82 7.32 -2.45 14.04
CA TRP A 82 7.76 -2.93 12.73
C TRP A 82 7.92 -4.44 12.73
N VAL A 83 7.80 -5.03 11.53
CA VAL A 83 8.14 -6.43 11.30
C VAL A 83 9.67 -6.57 11.35
N ILE A 84 10.15 -7.66 11.97
CA ILE A 84 11.57 -7.88 12.20
C ILE A 84 12.41 -7.86 10.92
N ASP A 85 11.86 -8.26 9.77
CA ASP A 85 12.58 -8.25 8.49
C ASP A 85 12.88 -6.83 8.01
N GLU A 86 11.97 -5.89 8.24
CA GLU A 86 12.20 -4.46 7.96
C GLU A 86 13.24 -3.88 8.91
N VAL A 87 13.22 -4.33 10.17
CA VAL A 87 14.22 -3.97 11.18
C VAL A 87 15.60 -4.50 10.81
N LYS A 88 15.73 -5.75 10.35
CA LYS A 88 17.00 -6.33 9.89
C LYS A 88 17.58 -5.49 8.76
N LYS A 89 16.77 -5.15 7.76
CA LYS A 89 17.21 -4.29 6.65
C LYS A 89 17.58 -2.88 7.13
N ALA A 90 16.84 -2.31 8.08
CA ALA A 90 17.21 -1.03 8.69
C ALA A 90 18.56 -1.10 9.41
N LEU A 91 18.82 -2.17 10.17
CA LEU A 91 20.12 -2.38 10.83
C LEU A 91 21.26 -2.52 9.81
N GLU A 92 21.07 -3.31 8.75
CA GLU A 92 22.03 -3.44 7.63
C GLU A 92 22.37 -2.09 7.02
N MET A 93 21.37 -1.24 6.80
CA MET A 93 21.63 0.07 6.25
C MET A 93 22.34 0.99 7.24
N GLY A 94 22.39 0.70 8.55
CA GLY A 94 23.09 1.48 9.58
C GLY A 94 22.19 2.22 10.57
N TYR A 95 20.92 1.80 10.72
CA TYR A 95 20.08 2.29 11.83
C TYR A 95 20.60 1.71 13.15
N ARG A 96 20.51 2.49 14.23
CA ARG A 96 20.85 2.09 15.59
C ARG A 96 19.58 1.86 16.39
N MET A 97 19.48 0.69 17.01
CA MET A 97 18.39 0.37 17.95
C MET A 97 18.72 1.00 19.30
N LEU A 98 17.86 1.90 19.78
CA LEU A 98 18.06 2.61 21.05
C LEU A 98 17.36 1.90 22.21
N LYS A 99 16.11 1.49 22.00
CA LYS A 99 15.28 0.87 23.03
C LYS A 99 14.30 -0.10 22.40
N VAL A 100 14.06 -1.22 23.08
CA VAL A 100 12.97 -2.14 22.76
C VAL A 100 11.92 -2.03 23.85
N HIS A 101 10.66 -1.87 23.42
CA HIS A 101 9.51 -1.78 24.31
C HIS A 101 8.85 -3.16 24.44
N GLU A 102 8.51 -3.78 23.30
CA GLU A 102 7.77 -5.04 23.27
C GLU A 102 8.20 -5.86 22.06
N VAL A 103 8.13 -7.19 22.21
CA VAL A 103 8.40 -8.14 21.14
C VAL A 103 7.29 -9.18 21.11
N TRP A 104 6.64 -9.34 19.95
CA TRP A 104 5.71 -10.42 19.71
C TRP A 104 6.35 -11.45 18.80
N SER A 105 6.63 -12.63 19.34
CA SER A 105 7.19 -13.76 18.59
C SER A 105 6.07 -14.68 18.12
N TYR A 106 6.21 -15.21 16.90
CA TYR A 106 5.21 -16.08 16.29
C TYR A 106 5.87 -17.31 15.67
N GLU A 107 5.14 -18.41 15.68
CA GLU A 107 5.43 -19.56 14.83
C GLU A 107 5.01 -19.23 13.39
N ILE A 108 5.83 -19.62 12.42
CA ILE A 108 5.60 -19.38 11.00
C ILE A 108 5.68 -20.72 10.29
N ASP A 109 4.67 -20.98 9.45
CA ASP A 109 4.69 -22.01 8.44
C ASP A 109 5.06 -21.38 7.09
N GLN A 110 6.07 -21.93 6.42
CA GLN A 110 6.57 -21.43 5.13
C GLN A 110 6.43 -22.54 4.09
N PHE A 111 5.99 -22.16 2.89
CA PHE A 111 5.95 -23.09 1.77
C PHE A 111 7.37 -23.48 1.35
N ASP A 112 7.64 -24.78 1.35
CA ASP A 112 8.88 -25.35 0.83
C ASP A 112 8.65 -25.83 -0.61
N LYS A 113 9.37 -25.22 -1.55
CA LYS A 113 9.30 -25.55 -2.98
C LYS A 113 9.81 -26.96 -3.30
N ALA A 114 10.77 -27.48 -2.53
CA ALA A 114 11.35 -28.80 -2.78
C ALA A 114 10.42 -29.92 -2.32
N THR A 115 9.84 -29.77 -1.13
CA THR A 115 8.92 -30.79 -0.57
C THR A 115 7.46 -30.57 -0.97
N LYS A 116 7.13 -29.40 -1.55
CA LYS A 116 5.77 -28.93 -1.86
C LYS A 116 4.82 -28.98 -0.66
N LYS A 117 5.36 -28.76 0.54
CA LYS A 117 4.63 -28.81 1.82
C LYS A 117 4.65 -27.45 2.52
N GLY A 118 3.70 -27.27 3.43
CA GLY A 118 3.50 -26.02 4.17
C GLY A 118 2.76 -24.96 3.35
N GLY A 119 2.71 -23.74 3.86
CA GLY A 119 2.16 -22.58 3.15
C GLY A 119 0.64 -22.58 3.11
N LEU A 120 0.04 -22.02 4.15
CA LEU A 120 -1.41 -21.88 4.34
C LEU A 120 -2.16 -21.36 3.09
N PHE A 121 -1.54 -20.45 2.33
CA PHE A 121 -2.17 -19.79 1.18
C PHE A 121 -1.71 -20.29 -0.19
N THR A 122 -0.74 -21.21 -0.27
CA THR A 122 -0.09 -21.56 -1.55
C THR A 122 -1.07 -22.11 -2.57
N ALA A 123 -1.90 -23.10 -2.17
CA ALA A 123 -2.87 -23.71 -3.09
C ALA A 123 -3.88 -22.69 -3.63
N MET A 124 -4.36 -21.78 -2.77
CA MET A 124 -5.26 -20.70 -3.17
C MET A 124 -4.58 -19.71 -4.12
N MET A 125 -3.36 -19.26 -3.79
CA MET A 125 -2.61 -18.32 -4.63
C MET A 125 -2.30 -18.93 -6.00
N ASN A 126 -1.80 -20.16 -6.05
CA ASN A 126 -1.48 -20.86 -7.30
C ASN A 126 -2.73 -21.00 -8.18
N ARG A 127 -3.89 -21.32 -7.60
CA ARG A 127 -5.15 -21.42 -8.34
C ARG A 127 -5.55 -20.09 -8.98
N PHE A 128 -5.53 -18.99 -8.24
CA PHE A 128 -5.94 -17.69 -8.78
C PHE A 128 -4.89 -17.05 -9.68
N VAL A 129 -3.59 -17.34 -9.48
CA VAL A 129 -2.53 -16.98 -10.42
C VAL A 129 -2.73 -17.71 -11.75
N ALA A 130 -3.02 -19.02 -11.74
CA ALA A 130 -3.33 -19.77 -12.95
C ALA A 130 -4.54 -19.18 -13.70
N VAL A 131 -5.65 -18.93 -12.99
CA VAL A 131 -6.86 -18.33 -13.60
C VAL A 131 -6.56 -16.94 -14.17
N LYS A 132 -5.83 -16.11 -13.44
CA LYS A 132 -5.44 -14.77 -13.91
C LYS A 132 -4.58 -14.85 -15.17
N GLN A 133 -3.63 -15.78 -15.22
CA GLN A 133 -2.72 -15.92 -16.34
C GLN A 133 -3.42 -16.49 -17.57
N GLN A 134 -4.20 -17.56 -17.40
CA GLN A 134 -5.04 -18.16 -18.44
C GLN A 134 -6.01 -17.14 -19.05
N ALA A 135 -6.68 -16.33 -18.21
CA ALA A 135 -7.60 -15.29 -18.66
C ALA A 135 -6.91 -14.09 -19.35
N SER A 136 -5.58 -14.03 -19.36
CA SER A 136 -4.83 -12.98 -20.09
C SER A 136 -4.62 -13.33 -21.56
N GLY A 137 -4.94 -14.56 -21.97
CA GLY A 137 -4.66 -15.06 -23.31
C GLY A 137 -3.17 -15.34 -23.54
N TRP A 138 -2.84 -15.66 -24.80
CA TRP A 138 -1.48 -16.00 -25.20
C TRP A 138 -0.60 -14.75 -25.35
N PRO A 139 0.66 -14.78 -24.89
CA PRO A 139 1.62 -13.73 -25.19
C PRO A 139 1.83 -13.53 -26.70
N GLN A 140 2.17 -12.32 -27.14
CA GLN A 140 2.34 -12.00 -28.57
C GLN A 140 3.45 -12.82 -29.27
N HIS A 141 4.42 -13.31 -28.50
CA HIS A 141 5.52 -14.15 -28.97
C HIS A 141 5.17 -15.64 -29.05
N CYS A 142 3.99 -16.07 -28.59
CA CYS A 142 3.54 -17.46 -28.65
C CYS A 142 2.57 -17.64 -29.83
N ARG A 143 3.10 -17.92 -31.02
CA ARG A 143 2.31 -18.10 -32.25
C ARG A 143 2.12 -19.56 -32.63
N THR A 144 3.14 -20.39 -32.44
CA THR A 144 3.07 -21.83 -32.72
C THR A 144 2.68 -22.64 -31.49
N ASP A 145 2.19 -23.86 -31.69
CA ASP A 145 1.80 -24.72 -30.56
C ASP A 145 3.02 -25.19 -29.75
N GLU A 146 4.21 -25.29 -30.35
CA GLU A 146 5.47 -25.54 -29.64
C GLU A 146 5.84 -24.38 -28.71
N GLU A 147 5.71 -23.13 -29.17
CA GLU A 147 5.98 -21.95 -28.36
C GLU A 147 5.00 -21.83 -27.18
N LYS A 148 3.74 -22.16 -27.43
CA LYS A 148 2.69 -22.22 -26.40
C LYS A 148 2.98 -23.27 -25.33
N ASN A 149 3.39 -24.48 -25.73
CA ASN A 149 3.75 -25.54 -24.79
C ASN A 149 4.99 -25.18 -23.98
N ARG A 150 6.02 -24.62 -24.63
CA ARG A 150 7.22 -24.11 -23.96
C ARG A 150 6.88 -23.05 -22.92
N TYR A 151 5.95 -22.14 -23.23
CA TYR A 151 5.48 -21.14 -22.28
C TYR A 151 4.81 -21.76 -21.04
N ILE A 152 3.99 -22.81 -21.22
CA ILE A 152 3.37 -23.53 -20.10
C ILE A 152 4.44 -24.24 -19.24
N GLU A 153 5.42 -24.88 -19.88
CA GLU A 153 6.53 -25.55 -19.19
C GLU A 153 7.39 -24.57 -18.39
N GLU A 154 7.77 -23.44 -18.99
CA GLU A 154 8.54 -22.39 -18.32
C GLU A 154 7.76 -21.82 -17.12
N PHE A 155 6.45 -21.59 -17.28
CA PHE A 155 5.62 -21.10 -16.20
C PHE A 155 5.52 -22.12 -15.05
N LEU A 156 5.40 -23.41 -15.37
CA LEU A 156 5.41 -24.47 -14.37
C LEU A 156 6.76 -24.58 -13.65
N GLU A 157 7.88 -24.51 -14.37
CA GLU A 157 9.22 -24.59 -13.79
C GLU A 157 9.50 -23.41 -12.85
N ARG A 158 9.12 -22.19 -13.25
CA ARG A 158 9.43 -20.97 -12.49
C ARG A 158 8.46 -20.71 -11.34
N GLU A 159 7.16 -20.91 -11.57
CA GLU A 159 6.10 -20.54 -10.63
C GLU A 159 5.54 -21.74 -9.82
N ASP A 160 5.83 -22.98 -10.23
CA ASP A 160 5.16 -24.18 -9.71
C ASP A 160 3.63 -24.12 -9.86
N VAL A 161 3.17 -23.45 -10.93
CA VAL A 161 1.76 -23.28 -11.28
C VAL A 161 1.51 -23.91 -12.64
N LYS A 162 0.65 -24.93 -12.67
CA LYS A 162 0.24 -25.57 -13.92
C LYS A 162 -0.80 -24.72 -14.63
N LEU A 163 -0.54 -24.39 -15.90
CA LEU A 163 -1.51 -23.77 -16.80
C LEU A 163 -2.11 -24.85 -17.72
N GLU A 164 -3.39 -24.71 -18.04
CA GLU A 164 -4.09 -25.61 -18.97
C GLU A 164 -4.17 -24.96 -20.36
N PHE A 165 -3.59 -25.62 -21.37
CA PHE A 165 -3.50 -25.10 -22.75
C PHE A 165 -4.84 -24.63 -23.31
N ALA A 166 -5.91 -25.42 -23.12
CA ALA A 166 -7.25 -25.11 -23.61
C ALA A 166 -7.94 -23.94 -22.91
N GLU A 167 -7.49 -23.61 -21.69
CA GLU A 167 -8.11 -22.57 -20.85
C GLU A 167 -7.43 -21.21 -21.02
N ILE A 168 -6.32 -21.12 -21.76
CA ILE A 168 -5.63 -19.87 -22.07
C ILE A 168 -6.42 -19.13 -23.16
N VAL A 169 -7.41 -18.37 -22.72
CA VAL A 169 -8.32 -17.59 -23.55
C VAL A 169 -8.45 -16.19 -22.96
N GLU A 170 -8.33 -15.17 -23.79
CA GLU A 170 -8.47 -13.78 -23.35
C GLU A 170 -9.88 -13.55 -22.78
N ASN A 171 -9.94 -13.26 -21.49
CA ASN A 171 -11.18 -12.95 -20.77
C ASN A 171 -10.92 -11.81 -19.77
N PRO A 172 -11.14 -10.55 -20.18
CA PRO A 172 -10.88 -9.38 -19.34
C PRO A 172 -11.67 -9.40 -18.02
N GLY A 173 -12.90 -9.92 -18.04
CA GLY A 173 -13.77 -10.02 -16.87
C GLY A 173 -13.22 -11.00 -15.83
N LEU A 174 -12.93 -12.23 -16.25
CA LEU A 174 -12.37 -13.26 -15.38
C LEU A 174 -10.98 -12.87 -14.85
N ARG A 175 -10.15 -12.26 -15.70
CA ARG A 175 -8.85 -11.70 -15.31
C ARG A 175 -9.02 -10.65 -14.20
N SER A 176 -9.99 -9.75 -14.35
CA SER A 176 -10.25 -8.71 -13.35
C SER A 176 -10.68 -9.31 -12.00
N LEU A 177 -11.53 -10.34 -12.02
CA LEU A 177 -11.99 -11.05 -10.83
C LEU A 177 -10.84 -11.78 -10.12
N ALA A 178 -10.04 -12.54 -10.86
CA ALA A 178 -8.89 -13.24 -10.30
C ALA A 178 -7.87 -12.26 -9.69
N LYS A 179 -7.58 -11.15 -10.39
CA LYS A 179 -6.73 -10.07 -9.86
C LYS A 179 -7.33 -9.43 -8.60
N LEU A 180 -8.64 -9.20 -8.58
CA LEU A 180 -9.33 -8.62 -7.42
C LEU A 180 -9.23 -9.53 -6.20
N ILE A 181 -9.40 -10.84 -6.36
CA ILE A 181 -9.28 -11.81 -5.27
C ILE A 181 -7.84 -11.81 -4.71
N LEU A 182 -6.82 -11.90 -5.58
CA LEU A 182 -5.41 -11.86 -5.17
C LEU A 182 -5.07 -10.59 -4.38
N ASN A 183 -5.58 -9.44 -4.83
CA ASN A 183 -5.29 -8.14 -4.21
C ASN A 183 -6.13 -7.85 -2.96
N SER A 184 -7.37 -8.34 -2.89
CA SER A 184 -8.28 -8.03 -1.78
C SER A 184 -8.06 -8.94 -0.58
N PHE A 185 -7.50 -10.13 -0.79
CA PHE A 185 -7.30 -11.14 0.24
C PHE A 185 -6.48 -10.63 1.42
N TRP A 186 -5.28 -10.08 1.17
CA TRP A 186 -4.45 -9.55 2.25
C TRP A 186 -5.06 -8.30 2.90
N GLY A 187 -5.81 -7.50 2.13
CA GLY A 187 -6.52 -6.33 2.65
C GLY A 187 -7.60 -6.70 3.67
N LYS A 188 -8.26 -7.85 3.47
CA LYS A 188 -9.23 -8.41 4.43
C LYS A 188 -8.56 -8.75 5.76
N LEU A 189 -7.34 -9.30 5.74
CA LEU A 189 -6.57 -9.62 6.94
C LEU A 189 -6.15 -8.38 7.74
N GLY A 190 -6.07 -7.21 7.10
CA GLY A 190 -5.79 -5.92 7.74
C GLY A 190 -7.04 -5.06 7.98
N GLN A 191 -8.24 -5.63 7.88
CA GLN A 191 -9.49 -4.87 8.05
C GLN A 191 -9.63 -4.36 9.48
N ARG A 192 -9.99 -3.08 9.65
CA ARG A 192 -10.39 -2.53 10.95
C ARG A 192 -11.69 -3.20 11.41
N GLU A 193 -11.63 -3.85 12.56
CA GLU A 193 -12.68 -4.71 13.12
C GLU A 193 -13.87 -3.90 13.65
N ASN A 194 -13.60 -2.84 14.43
CA ASN A 194 -14.63 -1.96 14.97
C ASN A 194 -15.00 -0.88 13.94
N GLN A 195 -15.96 -1.19 13.07
CA GLN A 195 -16.57 -0.24 12.14
C GLN A 195 -17.87 0.33 12.73
N PRO A 196 -18.20 1.61 12.48
CA PRO A 196 -19.52 2.13 12.80
C PRO A 196 -20.61 1.33 12.11
N LYS A 197 -21.56 0.86 12.92
CA LYS A 197 -22.74 0.10 12.50
C LYS A 197 -23.95 1.02 12.49
N THR A 198 -24.91 0.69 11.63
CA THR A 198 -26.18 1.41 11.54
C THR A 198 -27.31 0.45 11.90
N ALA A 199 -28.14 0.81 12.87
CA ALA A 199 -29.37 0.11 13.22
C ALA A 199 -30.58 0.96 12.81
N ILE A 200 -31.65 0.28 12.38
CA ILE A 200 -32.96 0.88 12.19
C ILE A 200 -33.77 0.54 13.43
N VAL A 201 -34.09 1.56 14.22
CA VAL A 201 -34.79 1.43 15.50
C VAL A 201 -36.22 1.92 15.32
N ARG A 202 -37.18 1.09 15.73
CA ARG A 202 -38.62 1.40 15.57
C ARG A 202 -39.36 1.57 16.89
N THR A 203 -38.73 1.21 18.00
CA THR A 203 -39.35 1.33 19.33
C THR A 203 -38.46 2.15 20.26
N PRO A 204 -39.04 2.96 21.16
CA PRO A 204 -38.28 3.68 22.18
C PRO A 204 -37.45 2.74 23.07
N ALA A 205 -37.99 1.55 23.38
CA ALA A 205 -37.30 0.55 24.20
C ALA A 205 -35.98 0.09 23.57
N GLU A 206 -35.97 -0.21 22.26
CA GLU A 206 -34.75 -0.54 21.52
C GLU A 206 -33.72 0.61 21.61
N PHE A 207 -34.16 1.85 21.44
CA PHE A 207 -33.27 3.01 21.48
C PHE A 207 -32.66 3.23 22.87
N PHE A 208 -33.48 3.18 23.93
CA PHE A 208 -32.99 3.33 25.30
C PHE A 208 -32.11 2.16 25.74
N ASN A 209 -32.39 0.93 25.26
CA ASN A 209 -31.51 -0.22 25.48
C ASN A 209 -30.13 0.00 24.83
N MET A 210 -30.07 0.58 23.63
CA MET A 210 -28.80 0.91 22.98
C MET A 210 -28.02 1.99 23.74
N LEU A 211 -28.69 3.03 24.25
CA LEU A 211 -28.06 4.09 25.05
C LEU A 211 -27.58 3.62 26.42
N SER A 212 -28.31 2.68 27.02
CA SER A 212 -28.01 2.14 28.35
C SER A 212 -26.98 1.00 28.30
N ASN A 213 -26.66 0.47 27.12
CA ASN A 213 -25.70 -0.61 26.97
C ASN A 213 -24.25 -0.08 27.11
N PRO A 214 -23.49 -0.48 28.15
CA PRO A 214 -22.14 0.01 28.37
C PRO A 214 -21.15 -0.43 27.27
N ALA A 215 -21.46 -1.50 26.52
CA ALA A 215 -20.63 -2.01 25.43
C ALA A 215 -20.77 -1.20 24.13
N ILE A 216 -21.76 -0.31 24.04
CA ILE A 216 -22.10 0.43 22.83
C ILE A 216 -21.92 1.93 23.07
N CYS A 217 -21.44 2.63 22.04
CA CYS A 217 -21.39 4.09 21.98
C CYS A 217 -22.23 4.55 20.79
N VAL A 218 -23.36 5.21 21.06
CA VAL A 218 -24.20 5.81 20.02
C VAL A 218 -23.55 7.11 19.56
N THR A 219 -23.24 7.20 18.27
CA THR A 219 -22.55 8.36 17.66
C THR A 219 -23.52 9.33 17.01
N ALA A 220 -24.63 8.83 16.47
CA ALA A 220 -25.70 9.66 15.89
C ALA A 220 -27.04 8.93 15.93
N ALA A 221 -28.14 9.67 16.08
CA ALA A 221 -29.49 9.18 15.90
C ALA A 221 -30.23 10.15 14.97
N LEU A 222 -30.78 9.62 13.88
CA LEU A 222 -31.38 10.41 12.81
C LEU A 222 -32.83 9.96 12.62
N PRO A 223 -33.83 10.81 12.87
CA PRO A 223 -35.21 10.49 12.58
C PRO A 223 -35.44 10.45 11.07
N VAL A 224 -36.04 9.36 10.60
CA VAL A 224 -36.50 9.21 9.21
C VAL A 224 -37.95 9.66 9.09
N ASN A 225 -38.77 9.26 10.06
CA ASN A 225 -40.16 9.66 10.23
C ASN A 225 -40.54 9.54 11.72
N GLU A 226 -41.82 9.68 12.05
CA GLU A 226 -42.31 9.66 13.44
C GLU A 226 -42.03 8.33 14.17
N ASP A 227 -41.89 7.23 13.44
CA ASP A 227 -41.78 5.88 14.01
C ASP A 227 -40.39 5.23 13.84
N VAL A 228 -39.48 5.86 13.10
CA VAL A 228 -38.21 5.22 12.69
C VAL A 228 -37.02 6.13 12.92
N LEU A 229 -36.05 5.63 13.69
CA LEU A 229 -34.74 6.22 13.91
C LEU A 229 -33.66 5.38 13.21
N ILE A 230 -32.74 6.05 12.50
CA ILE A 230 -31.48 5.47 12.06
C ILE A 230 -30.43 5.82 13.10
N VAL A 231 -29.89 4.81 13.79
CA VAL A 231 -28.93 4.98 14.87
C VAL A 231 -27.57 4.44 14.43
N ASN A 232 -26.56 5.32 14.40
CA ASN A 232 -25.18 4.94 14.18
C ASN A 232 -24.49 4.69 15.51
N TYR A 233 -23.83 3.55 15.66
CA TYR A 233 -23.18 3.15 16.90
C TYR A 233 -21.88 2.38 16.64
N GLU A 234 -20.96 2.43 17.59
CA GLU A 234 -19.71 1.68 17.62
C GLU A 234 -19.63 0.87 18.92
N HIS A 235 -18.93 -0.26 18.91
CA HIS A 235 -18.64 -0.96 20.17
C HIS A 235 -17.52 -0.21 20.90
N ARG A 236 -17.49 -0.24 22.23
CA ARG A 236 -16.32 0.26 22.97
C ARG A 236 -15.15 -0.71 22.81
N ASP A 237 -13.94 -0.18 22.71
CA ASP A 237 -12.72 -0.94 22.39
C ASP A 237 -12.46 -2.13 23.34
N GLU A 238 -12.95 -2.07 24.59
CA GLU A 238 -12.80 -3.13 25.60
C GLU A 238 -13.81 -4.28 25.45
N THR A 239 -14.77 -4.18 24.52
CA THR A 239 -15.94 -5.06 24.44
C THR A 239 -16.25 -5.57 23.04
N TYR A 240 -15.39 -5.31 22.05
CA TYR A 240 -15.61 -5.80 20.70
C TYR A 240 -15.04 -7.22 20.56
N ASP A 241 -15.81 -8.10 19.92
CA ASP A 241 -15.34 -9.43 19.55
C ASP A 241 -14.43 -9.33 18.33
N PRO A 242 -13.17 -9.81 18.40
CA PRO A 242 -12.28 -9.81 17.25
C PRO A 242 -12.84 -10.71 16.14
N LEU A 243 -12.68 -10.27 14.89
CA LEU A 243 -13.08 -11.04 13.73
C LEU A 243 -12.13 -12.22 13.56
N THR A 244 -12.66 -13.44 13.58
CA THR A 244 -11.89 -14.67 13.33
C THR A 244 -11.25 -14.74 11.93
N THR A 245 -11.60 -13.82 11.04
CA THR A 245 -11.11 -13.72 9.66
C THR A 245 -10.02 -12.67 9.46
N VAL A 246 -9.60 -11.97 10.53
CA VAL A 246 -8.62 -10.88 10.48
C VAL A 246 -7.33 -11.32 11.17
N ASN A 247 -6.19 -10.95 10.59
CA ASN A 247 -4.89 -11.15 11.20
C ASN A 247 -3.93 -10.04 10.76
N VAL A 248 -3.83 -9.01 11.59
CA VAL A 248 -3.02 -7.82 11.32
C VAL A 248 -1.53 -8.15 11.16
N THR A 249 -1.04 -9.19 11.84
CA THR A 249 0.35 -9.64 11.74
C THR A 249 0.64 -10.14 10.33
N ILE A 250 -0.22 -11.00 9.76
CA ILE A 250 -0.06 -11.47 8.38
C ILE A 250 -0.10 -10.30 7.40
N ALA A 251 -1.05 -9.37 7.55
CA ALA A 251 -1.12 -8.17 6.71
C ALA A 251 0.15 -7.29 6.82
N ALA A 252 0.71 -7.15 8.02
CA ALA A 252 1.96 -6.42 8.25
C ALA A 252 3.14 -7.11 7.55
N TYR A 253 3.23 -8.45 7.61
CA TYR A 253 4.26 -9.21 6.88
C TYR A 253 4.11 -9.07 5.36
N VAL A 254 2.90 -9.20 4.80
CA VAL A 254 2.66 -9.02 3.36
C VAL A 254 3.14 -7.65 2.88
N THR A 255 2.74 -6.58 3.57
CA THR A 255 3.14 -5.22 3.18
C THR A 255 4.63 -4.98 3.39
N THR A 256 5.25 -5.59 4.41
CA THR A 256 6.70 -5.50 4.65
C THR A 256 7.49 -6.18 3.54
N GLN A 257 7.11 -7.39 3.15
CA GLN A 257 7.77 -8.13 2.07
C GLN A 257 7.65 -7.38 0.74
N ALA A 258 6.48 -6.79 0.44
CA ALA A 258 6.30 -5.93 -0.73
C ALA A 258 7.22 -4.70 -0.70
N ARG A 259 7.32 -4.00 0.44
CA ARG A 259 8.22 -2.84 0.61
C ARG A 259 9.68 -3.23 0.47
N LEU A 260 10.12 -4.33 1.09
CA LEU A 260 11.51 -4.81 1.00
C LEU A 260 11.86 -5.25 -0.43
N LYS A 261 10.92 -5.89 -1.14
CA LYS A 261 11.08 -6.22 -2.55
C LYS A 261 11.29 -4.96 -3.39
N LEU A 262 10.44 -3.94 -3.24
CA LEU A 262 10.65 -2.65 -3.92
C LEU A 262 11.98 -2.01 -3.51
N TYR A 263 12.31 -2.02 -2.21
CA TYR A 263 13.54 -1.45 -1.68
C TYR A 263 14.79 -2.08 -2.28
N SER A 264 14.77 -3.38 -2.59
CA SER A 264 15.90 -4.07 -3.25
C SER A 264 16.27 -3.48 -4.61
N TYR A 265 15.30 -2.87 -5.31
CA TYR A 265 15.53 -2.11 -6.54
C TYR A 265 15.97 -0.68 -6.22
N LEU A 266 15.30 -0.02 -5.26
CA LEU A 266 15.62 1.35 -4.86
C LEU A 266 17.05 1.49 -4.34
N GLU A 267 17.53 0.50 -3.60
CA GLU A 267 18.90 0.44 -3.06
C GLU A 267 19.95 0.42 -4.17
N LYS A 268 19.72 -0.36 -5.24
CA LYS A 268 20.61 -0.45 -6.39
C LYS A 268 20.54 0.78 -7.31
N LEU A 269 19.33 1.34 -7.45
CA LEU A 269 19.10 2.52 -8.29
C LEU A 269 19.63 3.80 -7.63
N GLY A 270 19.59 3.89 -6.30
CA GLY A 270 20.11 5.02 -5.55
C GLY A 270 19.44 6.34 -5.94
N ASP A 271 20.26 7.31 -6.33
CA ASP A 271 19.87 8.67 -6.72
C ASP A 271 19.21 8.75 -8.10
N ARG A 272 19.27 7.69 -8.91
CA ARG A 272 18.57 7.61 -10.21
C ARG A 272 17.06 7.50 -10.08
N VAL A 273 16.55 7.17 -8.90
CA VAL A 273 15.11 7.07 -8.65
C VAL A 273 14.47 8.46 -8.67
N LEU A 274 13.52 8.66 -9.60
CA LEU A 274 12.72 9.88 -9.71
C LEU A 274 11.42 9.79 -8.92
N TYR A 275 10.78 8.62 -8.91
CA TYR A 275 9.52 8.38 -8.20
C TYR A 275 9.30 6.88 -7.97
N TYR A 276 8.55 6.52 -6.93
CA TYR A 276 8.10 5.16 -6.69
C TYR A 276 6.77 5.16 -5.94
N ASP A 277 5.91 4.17 -6.22
CA ASP A 277 4.63 3.99 -5.53
C ASP A 277 4.25 2.52 -5.49
N THR A 278 4.18 1.97 -4.28
CA THR A 278 3.72 0.61 -3.92
C THR A 278 4.51 -0.54 -4.57
N ASP A 279 4.46 -0.65 -5.89
CA ASP A 279 5.00 -1.71 -6.73
C ASP A 279 5.61 -1.19 -8.05
N SER A 280 5.75 0.14 -8.19
CA SER A 280 6.31 0.80 -9.38
C SER A 280 7.49 1.70 -9.04
N VAL A 281 8.43 1.86 -9.99
CA VAL A 281 9.56 2.79 -9.90
C VAL A 281 9.76 3.49 -11.25
N ILE A 282 9.99 4.79 -11.21
CA ILE A 282 10.42 5.62 -12.34
C ILE A 282 11.84 6.07 -12.01
N TYR A 283 12.77 5.81 -12.92
CA TYR A 283 14.19 6.11 -12.71
C TYR A 283 14.86 6.54 -14.02
N VAL A 284 16.03 7.15 -13.88
CA VAL A 284 16.90 7.52 -15.01
C VAL A 284 17.72 6.29 -15.42
N SER A 285 17.56 5.79 -16.64
CA SER A 285 18.48 4.80 -17.21
C SER A 285 19.68 5.50 -17.85
N ARG A 286 20.87 4.90 -17.71
CA ARG A 286 22.15 5.42 -18.20
C ARG A 286 22.98 4.26 -18.75
N GLU A 287 23.65 4.48 -19.86
CA GLU A 287 24.54 3.48 -20.46
C GLU A 287 25.68 3.12 -19.50
N GLY A 288 25.97 1.82 -19.38
CA GLY A 288 27.04 1.30 -18.53
C GLY A 288 26.72 1.19 -17.04
N GLU A 289 25.55 1.68 -16.59
CA GLU A 289 25.07 1.46 -15.23
C GLU A 289 24.15 0.24 -15.15
N TRP A 290 23.96 -0.31 -13.94
CA TRP A 290 23.02 -1.41 -13.73
C TRP A 290 21.59 -0.98 -14.09
N ASP A 291 20.87 -1.80 -14.84
CA ASP A 291 19.47 -1.56 -15.20
C ASP A 291 18.54 -2.61 -14.58
N VAL A 292 17.27 -2.26 -14.40
CA VAL A 292 16.26 -3.14 -13.80
C VAL A 292 15.89 -4.23 -14.80
N SER A 293 16.17 -5.48 -14.47
CA SER A 293 15.74 -6.63 -15.28
C SER A 293 14.22 -6.72 -15.30
N THR A 294 13.65 -6.76 -16.50
CA THR A 294 12.21 -6.96 -16.71
C THR A 294 11.90 -8.42 -16.98
N GLY A 295 10.68 -8.83 -16.65
CA GLY A 295 10.23 -10.20 -16.87
C GLY A 295 8.73 -10.37 -16.67
N SER A 296 8.23 -11.53 -17.11
CA SER A 296 6.79 -11.85 -17.17
C SER A 296 6.30 -12.65 -15.97
N CYS A 297 7.20 -13.08 -15.09
CA CYS A 297 6.90 -13.94 -13.95
C CYS A 297 6.49 -13.17 -12.69
N LEU A 298 6.01 -13.90 -11.69
CA LEU A 298 5.48 -13.34 -10.46
C LEU A 298 6.59 -12.65 -9.65
N GLY A 299 6.37 -11.37 -9.33
CA GLY A 299 7.32 -10.58 -8.54
C GLY A 299 8.50 -10.04 -9.35
N GLU A 300 8.48 -10.19 -10.68
CA GLU A 300 9.38 -9.49 -11.59
C GLU A 300 8.83 -8.11 -11.94
N MET A 301 9.73 -7.22 -12.37
CA MET A 301 9.34 -5.89 -12.83
C MET A 301 8.88 -5.99 -14.28
N ALA A 302 7.73 -5.40 -14.59
CA ALA A 302 7.24 -5.29 -15.96
C ALA A 302 7.52 -3.88 -16.50
N ASP A 303 7.90 -3.77 -17.76
CA ASP A 303 7.99 -2.48 -18.44
C ASP A 303 6.58 -2.02 -18.86
N GLU A 304 6.06 -1.00 -18.18
CA GLU A 304 4.73 -0.45 -18.50
C GLU A 304 4.66 0.20 -19.89
N LEU A 305 5.80 0.54 -20.50
CA LEU A 305 5.87 1.12 -21.83
C LEU A 305 6.03 0.09 -22.95
N GLU A 306 6.24 -1.20 -22.63
CA GLU A 306 6.43 -2.26 -23.63
C GLU A 306 5.24 -2.35 -24.62
N GLY A 307 4.02 -2.14 -24.12
CA GLY A 307 2.80 -2.13 -24.95
C GLY A 307 2.78 -1.03 -26.03
N TYR A 308 3.62 0.00 -25.89
CA TYR A 308 3.81 1.07 -26.87
C TYR A 308 4.96 0.82 -27.85
N GLY A 309 5.57 -0.38 -27.81
CA GLY A 309 6.63 -0.83 -28.71
C GLY A 309 7.99 -0.90 -28.02
N ALA A 310 8.81 -1.87 -28.40
CA ALA A 310 10.16 -2.04 -27.89
C ALA A 310 11.01 -0.78 -28.14
N GLY A 311 11.68 -0.27 -27.10
CA GLY A 311 12.43 0.98 -27.14
C GLY A 311 11.63 2.24 -26.79
N SER A 312 10.35 2.09 -26.41
CA SER A 312 9.58 3.18 -25.83
C SER A 312 10.19 3.61 -24.49
N HIS A 313 10.37 4.92 -24.31
CA HIS A 313 11.03 5.45 -23.11
C HIS A 313 10.49 6.82 -22.73
N ILE A 314 10.59 7.15 -21.44
CA ILE A 314 10.24 8.46 -20.91
C ILE A 314 11.32 9.46 -21.30
N LYS A 315 10.93 10.59 -21.88
CA LYS A 315 11.81 11.72 -22.24
C LYS A 315 11.82 12.81 -21.18
N GLU A 316 10.64 13.15 -20.64
CA GLU A 316 10.52 14.16 -19.61
C GLU A 316 9.60 13.66 -18.48
N PHE A 317 10.01 13.90 -17.25
CA PHE A 317 9.25 13.58 -16.05
C PHE A 317 9.15 14.80 -15.14
N VAL A 318 7.96 15.10 -14.64
CA VAL A 318 7.70 16.17 -13.68
C VAL A 318 6.85 15.63 -12.53
N SER A 319 7.19 16.00 -11.30
CA SER A 319 6.47 15.56 -10.10
C SER A 319 6.27 16.72 -9.12
N GLY A 320 5.02 16.92 -8.71
CA GLY A 320 4.64 17.84 -7.65
C GLY A 320 4.46 17.16 -6.30
N GLY A 321 4.74 15.85 -6.21
CA GLY A 321 4.66 15.07 -4.98
C GLY A 321 3.86 13.76 -5.12
N PRO A 322 3.53 13.11 -4.00
CA PRO A 322 2.90 11.79 -4.01
C PRO A 322 1.61 11.75 -4.81
N LYS A 323 1.55 10.86 -5.81
CA LYS A 323 0.42 10.66 -6.74
C LYS A 323 0.02 11.92 -7.54
N ASN A 324 0.96 12.86 -7.73
CA ASN A 324 0.79 14.06 -8.55
C ASN A 324 2.02 14.26 -9.43
N TYR A 325 2.00 13.66 -10.62
CA TYR A 325 3.11 13.68 -11.57
C TYR A 325 2.62 13.56 -13.02
N ALA A 326 3.47 13.95 -13.96
CA ALA A 326 3.22 13.77 -15.38
C ALA A 326 4.52 13.42 -16.11
N TYR A 327 4.40 12.70 -17.23
CA TYR A 327 5.54 12.37 -18.07
C TYR A 327 5.19 12.36 -19.56
N LYS A 328 6.16 12.76 -20.37
CA LYS A 328 6.19 12.63 -21.83
C LYS A 328 7.06 11.43 -22.18
N PHE A 329 6.54 10.54 -23.00
CA PHE A 329 7.26 9.35 -23.45
C PHE A 329 7.14 9.19 -24.96
N PHE A 330 8.16 8.61 -25.58
CA PHE A 330 8.14 8.26 -26.98
C PHE A 330 7.59 6.85 -27.14
N ALA A 331 6.51 6.70 -27.93
CA ALA A 331 5.88 5.43 -28.26
C ALA A 331 6.48 4.91 -29.56
N ALA A 332 7.36 3.91 -29.47
CA ALA A 332 8.10 3.40 -30.64
C ALA A 332 7.19 2.79 -31.71
N LYS A 333 6.08 2.16 -31.32
CA LYS A 333 5.10 1.54 -32.22
C LYS A 333 4.39 2.56 -33.11
N ASP A 334 4.05 3.70 -32.54
CA ASP A 334 3.29 4.76 -33.20
C ASP A 334 4.20 5.87 -33.76
N ASN A 335 5.49 5.80 -33.42
CA ASN A 335 6.51 6.81 -33.73
C ASN A 335 6.10 8.23 -33.32
N GLU A 336 5.43 8.36 -32.16
CA GLU A 336 4.88 9.62 -31.67
C GLU A 336 5.16 9.83 -30.18
N GLU A 337 5.07 11.08 -29.73
CA GLU A 337 5.16 11.42 -28.32
C GLU A 337 3.79 11.39 -27.66
N LYS A 338 3.71 10.70 -26.51
CA LYS A 338 2.50 10.57 -25.70
C LYS A 338 2.72 11.15 -24.32
N VAL A 339 1.63 11.57 -23.70
CA VAL A 339 1.62 12.19 -22.38
C VAL A 339 0.76 11.36 -21.44
N THR A 340 1.25 11.16 -20.22
CA THR A 340 0.45 10.64 -19.11
C THR A 340 0.48 11.62 -17.95
N CYS A 341 -0.69 11.96 -17.43
CA CYS A 341 -0.85 12.80 -16.23
C CYS A 341 -1.55 11.98 -15.13
N LYS A 342 -1.03 12.06 -13.90
CA LYS A 342 -1.60 11.42 -12.71
C LYS A 342 -1.79 12.47 -11.63
N VAL A 343 -3.04 12.71 -11.23
CA VAL A 343 -3.39 13.73 -10.23
C VAL A 343 -4.29 13.13 -9.17
N LYS A 344 -3.85 13.19 -7.91
CA LYS A 344 -4.53 12.50 -6.80
C LYS A 344 -5.91 13.10 -6.56
N GLY A 345 -6.92 12.24 -6.68
CA GLY A 345 -8.30 12.57 -6.31
C GLY A 345 -9.07 13.33 -7.39
N ILE A 346 -8.48 13.59 -8.57
CA ILE A 346 -9.17 14.20 -9.70
C ILE A 346 -9.27 13.15 -10.80
N SER A 347 -10.49 12.91 -11.26
CA SER A 347 -10.72 12.13 -12.48
C SER A 347 -10.42 13.02 -13.68
N LEU A 348 -9.39 12.68 -14.45
CA LEU A 348 -9.03 13.38 -15.67
C LEU A 348 -9.98 12.97 -16.80
N ASN A 349 -11.17 13.56 -16.80
CA ASN A 349 -12.04 13.56 -17.98
C ASN A 349 -11.51 14.56 -19.02
N TYR A 350 -12.06 14.53 -20.24
CA TYR A 350 -11.59 15.39 -21.33
C TYR A 350 -11.49 16.87 -20.93
N ALA A 351 -12.51 17.43 -20.29
CA ALA A 351 -12.49 18.83 -19.85
C ALA A 351 -11.40 19.11 -18.79
N ALA A 352 -11.24 18.21 -17.82
CA ALA A 352 -10.21 18.33 -16.79
C ALA A 352 -8.79 18.15 -17.36
N SER A 353 -8.60 17.31 -18.37
CA SER A 353 -7.29 17.10 -19.00
C SER A 353 -6.86 18.28 -19.88
N GLN A 354 -7.81 19.06 -20.41
CA GLN A 354 -7.48 20.34 -21.07
C GLN A 354 -6.91 21.35 -20.07
N LEU A 355 -7.46 21.41 -18.86
CA LEU A 355 -7.02 22.31 -17.80
C LEU A 355 -5.78 21.81 -17.04
N VAL A 356 -5.62 20.50 -16.95
CA VAL A 356 -4.51 19.86 -16.23
C VAL A 356 -3.81 18.90 -17.17
N ASN A 357 -2.85 19.46 -17.87
CA ASN A 357 -1.96 18.77 -18.79
C ASN A 357 -0.52 18.83 -18.30
N PHE A 358 0.39 18.20 -19.03
CA PHE A 358 1.80 18.15 -18.68
C PHE A 358 2.42 19.54 -18.51
N ASP A 359 2.15 20.45 -19.44
CA ASP A 359 2.77 21.78 -19.44
C ASP A 359 2.25 22.61 -18.25
N THR A 360 0.96 22.50 -17.93
CA THR A 360 0.37 23.14 -16.74
C THR A 360 1.01 22.62 -15.45
N ILE A 361 1.19 21.30 -15.32
CA ILE A 361 1.84 20.70 -14.14
C ILE A 361 3.31 21.15 -14.05
N LYS A 362 4.02 21.15 -15.18
CA LYS A 362 5.41 21.61 -15.27
C LYS A 362 5.54 23.07 -14.85
N GLU A 363 4.66 23.94 -15.36
CA GLU A 363 4.64 25.36 -15.02
C GLU A 363 4.34 25.58 -13.52
N MET A 364 3.37 24.87 -12.95
CA MET A 364 3.05 24.93 -11.52
C MET A 364 4.21 24.51 -10.60
N ILE A 365 5.10 23.64 -11.08
CA ILE A 365 6.27 23.17 -10.32
C ILE A 365 7.42 24.17 -10.42
N LEU A 366 7.67 24.69 -11.62
CA LEU A 366 8.80 25.58 -11.89
C LEU A 366 8.53 27.03 -11.46
N SER A 367 7.28 27.47 -11.53
CA SER A 367 6.86 28.84 -11.28
C SER A 367 5.74 28.90 -10.24
N PRO A 368 5.69 29.95 -9.40
CA PRO A 368 4.56 30.20 -8.53
C PRO A 368 3.36 30.67 -9.37
N THR A 369 2.57 29.73 -9.87
CA THR A 369 1.33 30.01 -10.61
C THR A 369 0.11 30.02 -9.70
N GLU A 370 -0.97 30.63 -10.18
CA GLU A 370 -2.26 30.54 -9.50
C GLU A 370 -2.81 29.10 -9.48
N PRO A 371 -3.61 28.73 -8.47
CA PRO A 371 -4.23 27.42 -8.42
C PRO A 371 -5.20 27.19 -9.59
N VAL A 372 -5.12 26.03 -10.25
CA VAL A 372 -6.14 25.64 -11.24
C VAL A 372 -7.34 25.05 -10.53
N TYR A 373 -8.52 25.55 -10.86
CA TYR A 373 -9.78 25.11 -10.29
C TYR A 373 -10.53 24.19 -11.25
N ILE A 374 -10.85 22.98 -10.79
CA ILE A 374 -11.71 22.04 -11.49
C ILE A 374 -13.01 21.92 -10.73
N THR A 375 -14.10 22.20 -11.42
CA THR A 375 -15.45 22.02 -10.87
C THR A 375 -16.01 20.70 -11.38
N SER A 376 -16.44 19.83 -10.46
CA SER A 376 -17.21 18.63 -10.82
C SER A 376 -18.49 18.52 -10.02
N LYS A 377 -19.58 18.13 -10.68
CA LYS A 377 -20.86 17.82 -10.02
C LYS A 377 -20.76 16.41 -9.46
N ASN A 378 -20.86 16.28 -8.14
CA ASN A 378 -20.85 14.97 -7.49
C ASN A 378 -22.18 14.75 -6.79
N ILE A 379 -22.77 13.58 -7.00
CA ILE A 379 -23.89 13.10 -6.21
C ILE A 379 -23.33 12.68 -4.86
N ARG A 380 -23.88 13.23 -3.78
CA ARG A 380 -23.51 12.90 -2.41
C ARG A 380 -24.74 12.63 -1.59
N ARG A 381 -24.59 11.71 -0.63
CA ARG A 381 -25.57 11.49 0.42
C ARG A 381 -25.20 12.36 1.62
N THR A 382 -26.14 13.14 2.15
CA THR A 382 -25.95 13.93 3.37
C THR A 382 -25.90 13.03 4.61
N LYS A 383 -25.62 13.60 5.80
CA LYS A 383 -25.70 12.83 7.05
C LYS A 383 -27.14 12.37 7.29
N GLU A 384 -28.10 13.18 6.85
CA GLU A 384 -29.55 12.97 6.90
C GLU A 384 -30.03 12.05 5.76
N HIS A 385 -29.11 11.38 5.07
CA HIS A 385 -29.40 10.42 4.01
C HIS A 385 -30.04 10.97 2.73
N GLU A 386 -30.13 12.30 2.57
CA GLU A 386 -30.64 12.95 1.36
C GLU A 386 -29.64 12.87 0.21
N VAL A 387 -30.12 12.63 -1.01
CA VAL A 387 -29.29 12.60 -2.21
C VAL A 387 -29.26 13.99 -2.83
N VAL A 388 -28.10 14.64 -2.75
CA VAL A 388 -27.90 16.00 -3.29
C VAL A 388 -26.80 16.02 -4.34
N THR A 389 -27.02 16.76 -5.41
CA THR A 389 -25.97 17.11 -6.37
C THR A 389 -25.25 18.35 -5.87
N ARG A 390 -24.00 18.19 -5.43
CA ARG A 390 -23.15 19.33 -5.03
C ARG A 390 -22.05 19.56 -6.04
N GLU A 391 -21.89 20.82 -6.43
CA GLU A 391 -20.69 21.26 -7.12
C GLU A 391 -19.52 21.21 -6.15
N LYS A 392 -18.51 20.45 -6.53
CA LYS A 392 -17.26 20.35 -5.80
C LYS A 392 -16.18 21.05 -6.62
N ARG A 393 -15.75 22.19 -6.13
CA ARG A 393 -14.55 22.87 -6.63
C ARG A 393 -13.33 22.23 -5.99
N ARG A 394 -12.39 21.77 -6.80
CA ARG A 394 -11.08 21.28 -6.36
C ARG A 394 -10.03 22.23 -6.93
N SER A 395 -9.16 22.75 -6.09
CA SER A 395 -7.98 23.46 -6.53
C SER A 395 -6.79 22.51 -6.57
N ILE A 396 -5.97 22.65 -7.61
CA ILE A 396 -4.62 22.10 -7.66
C ILE A 396 -3.67 23.25 -7.39
N ASN A 397 -2.83 23.09 -6.38
CA ASN A 397 -1.75 24.00 -6.08
C ASN A 397 -0.51 23.15 -5.73
N LEU A 398 0.53 23.27 -6.55
CA LEU A 398 1.80 22.55 -6.38
C LEU A 398 2.93 23.44 -5.83
N SER A 399 2.60 24.65 -5.36
CA SER A 399 3.61 25.59 -4.86
C SER A 399 4.47 25.00 -3.73
N ARG A 400 5.79 25.18 -3.85
CA ARG A 400 6.70 25.19 -2.70
C ARG A 400 6.14 26.19 -1.71
N ARG A 401 5.79 25.75 -0.49
CA ARG A 401 5.60 26.70 0.62
C ARG A 401 6.95 27.41 0.75
N LYS A 402 6.96 28.73 0.51
CA LYS A 402 8.14 29.58 0.65
C LYS A 402 8.93 29.14 1.88
N ASP A 403 10.22 28.89 1.67
CA ASP A 403 11.18 28.80 2.76
C ASP A 403 10.92 30.00 3.68
N ALA A 404 10.50 29.71 4.91
CA ALA A 404 10.50 30.70 5.96
C ALA A 404 11.97 31.10 6.15
N SER A 405 12.25 32.36 5.83
CA SER A 405 13.57 32.98 5.93
C SER A 405 14.08 32.94 7.36
#